data_AF-A0A832K322-F1
#
_entry.id   AF-A0A832K322-F1
#
_cell.length_a   1.000
_cell.length_b   1.000
_cell.length_c   1.000
_cell.angle_alpha   90.00
_cell.angle_beta   90.00
_cell.angle_gamma   90.00
#
_symmetry.space_group_name_H-M   'P 1'
#
loop_
_entity.id
_entity.type
_entity.pdbx_description
1 polymer ?
#
loop_
_entity_poly.entity_id
_entity_poly.type
_entity_poly.pdbx_seq_one_letter_code
_entity_poly.pdbx_strand_id
1 'polypeptide(L)'
;MSTVPDNEFDLEKLFLPAWAQEPASAQSYAQYEGVGERTDRRDDRRGGRGPRRERPPGARRDENRPRRESHGPGRPEGRRDRGGAAERGPRRPEPRERREAPPPLPEIEVTLVPEERGVESLARQIRMTGRAFPLFDIAQMILQKPDRYTVTFTVKKNAEGKPVERLFLCALDESLWLSEDEAVAYVLQKHFGTFYQAERTATEPPKGQYTFVAQCGLSGIVLGPPNHHDYQNQLRKLHAERFSRMPFEAYKSRVKIVRDEAVVKKWVEDQSWRTEYLCLNMPEPLRLGSLEAVERHFRENHKDIIIKEVESHTLSGTASRSLRCAPLNRLVRQALDFFRPKAQQSRVEVVDYLASDLPTVLVDRESLYAALLNLLGLAWPLALNAVFVLGMLAGALSMFGLGEHLGGPLAGLVAGVAYLYAPFQAYDVFNRGSLSEGLAWAFPPLVLWALHRWVLEARRGWLALAALGLTGFILTHQLFAFLFAPLWVGWVLVEASLARDRRVAVRGALAGMLGLGLTAFFWLP
;
A
#
# COMPACT_ATOMS: atom_id res chain seq x y z
N MET A 1 20.74 -12.61 55.28
CA MET A 1 20.08 -11.33 55.62
C MET A 1 21.18 -10.29 55.63
N SER A 2 21.32 -9.46 54.62
CA SER A 2 20.44 -8.30 54.37
C SER A 2 20.25 -8.04 52.87
N THR A 3 19.05 -7.56 52.55
CA THR A 3 18.46 -7.31 51.24
C THR A 3 18.65 -5.86 50.81
N VAL A 4 19.18 -5.61 49.62
CA VAL A 4 18.99 -4.37 48.85
C VAL A 4 18.83 -4.78 47.37
N PRO A 5 17.86 -4.26 46.61
CA PRO A 5 17.63 -4.66 45.23
C PRO A 5 18.57 -3.95 44.25
N ASP A 6 19.11 -4.71 43.30
CA ASP A 6 19.88 -4.28 42.13
C ASP A 6 18.99 -3.50 41.14
N ASN A 7 18.67 -2.24 41.43
CA ASN A 7 18.16 -1.29 40.44
C ASN A 7 19.22 -0.20 40.21
N GLU A 8 20.29 -0.58 39.50
CA GLU A 8 21.18 0.39 38.88
C GLU A 8 20.44 1.08 37.72
N PHE A 9 20.18 2.38 37.88
CA PHE A 9 19.62 3.23 36.85
C PHE A 9 20.66 3.46 35.74
N ASP A 10 20.53 2.67 34.68
CA ASP A 10 21.40 2.71 33.51
C ASP A 10 20.93 3.81 32.53
N LEU A 11 21.55 4.99 32.61
CA LEU A 11 21.18 6.20 31.87
C LEU A 11 21.30 6.05 30.35
N GLU A 12 22.10 5.11 29.84
CA GLU A 12 22.21 4.86 28.41
C GLU A 12 20.93 4.23 27.82
N LYS A 13 20.19 3.45 28.61
CA LYS A 13 18.96 2.79 28.15
C LYS A 13 17.79 3.77 27.96
N LEU A 14 17.80 4.91 28.66
CA LEU A 14 16.76 5.94 28.55
C LEU A 14 16.79 6.70 27.21
N PHE A 15 17.92 6.69 26.50
CA PHE A 15 18.06 7.35 25.20
C PHE A 15 17.88 6.40 24.01
N LEU A 16 17.68 5.11 24.27
CA LEU A 16 17.38 4.15 23.22
C LEU A 16 15.89 4.19 22.85
N PRO A 17 15.52 4.08 21.57
CA PRO A 17 14.12 3.97 21.18
C PRO A 17 13.47 2.70 21.78
N ALA A 18 12.16 2.77 22.07
CA ALA A 18 11.43 1.78 22.88
C ALA A 18 11.60 0.31 22.47
N TRP A 19 11.87 0.02 21.19
CA TRP A 19 12.10 -1.33 20.67
C TRP A 19 13.45 -1.95 21.09
N ALA A 20 14.42 -1.14 21.54
CA ALA A 20 15.73 -1.59 22.00
C ALA A 20 15.79 -1.81 23.53
N GLN A 21 14.73 -1.44 24.25
CA GLN A 21 14.62 -1.55 25.70
C GLN A 21 13.93 -2.84 26.18
N GLU A 22 13.39 -3.66 25.26
CA GLU A 22 12.68 -4.89 25.63
C GLU A 22 13.64 -6.03 26.03
N PRO A 23 13.30 -6.83 27.07
CA PRO A 23 14.11 -7.96 27.49
C PRO A 23 14.21 -9.00 26.35
N ALA A 24 15.34 -9.71 26.25
CA ALA A 24 15.63 -10.67 25.18
C ALA A 24 14.57 -11.77 25.00
N SER A 25 13.72 -12.01 26.02
CA SER A 25 12.57 -12.92 25.95
C SER A 25 11.36 -12.37 25.19
N ALA A 26 11.27 -11.05 24.97
CA ALA A 26 10.25 -10.38 24.16
C ALA A 26 10.76 -10.00 22.75
N GLN A 27 12.08 -10.08 22.51
CA GLN A 27 12.67 -9.92 21.18
C GLN A 27 12.32 -11.13 20.30
N SER A 28 11.17 -11.08 19.63
CA SER A 28 10.70 -12.12 18.68
C SER A 28 11.63 -12.37 17.48
N TYR A 29 12.75 -11.64 17.38
CA TYR A 29 13.72 -11.71 16.28
C TYR A 29 15.17 -11.84 16.74
N ALA A 30 15.47 -11.99 18.03
CA ALA A 30 16.85 -12.22 18.51
C ALA A 30 17.46 -13.52 17.98
N GLN A 31 16.63 -14.47 17.53
CA GLN A 31 17.01 -15.75 16.93
C GLN A 31 16.56 -15.86 15.46
N TYR A 32 16.20 -14.75 14.81
CA TYR A 32 15.88 -14.78 13.38
C TYR A 32 17.17 -14.86 12.56
N GLU A 33 17.73 -16.07 12.47
CA GLU A 33 18.53 -16.47 11.34
C GLU A 33 17.58 -16.69 10.16
N GLY A 34 17.88 -16.05 9.03
CA GLY A 34 17.09 -16.17 7.81
C GLY A 34 16.77 -17.63 7.50
N VAL A 35 15.52 -17.90 7.13
CA VAL A 35 15.00 -19.26 6.92
C VAL A 35 15.87 -20.00 5.90
N GLY A 36 16.80 -20.79 6.42
CA GLY A 36 17.45 -21.87 5.69
C GLY A 36 16.43 -22.98 5.43
N GLU A 37 16.54 -23.56 4.23
CA GLU A 37 15.77 -24.69 3.73
C GLU A 37 15.41 -25.70 4.83
N ARG A 38 14.11 -25.96 4.99
CA ARG A 38 13.67 -27.23 5.57
C ARG A 38 12.87 -28.00 4.54
N THR A 39 13.58 -29.01 4.07
CA THR A 39 13.18 -30.15 3.27
C THR A 39 11.93 -30.86 3.77
N ASP A 40 11.23 -31.42 2.81
CA ASP A 40 10.08 -32.30 2.91
C ASP A 40 10.14 -33.31 4.06
N ARG A 41 9.04 -33.44 4.80
CA ARG A 41 8.61 -34.73 5.34
C ARG A 41 7.12 -34.95 5.08
N ARG A 42 6.87 -35.86 4.13
CA ARG A 42 5.58 -36.51 3.89
C ARG A 42 5.25 -37.51 5.01
N ASP A 43 3.95 -37.57 5.30
CA ASP A 43 3.13 -38.67 5.80
C ASP A 43 3.67 -39.57 6.94
N ASP A 44 2.94 -39.60 8.06
CA ASP A 44 2.05 -40.75 8.30
C ASP A 44 1.08 -40.60 9.50
N ARG A 45 -0.06 -41.27 9.39
CA ARG A 45 -1.02 -41.74 10.44
C ARG A 45 -2.25 -40.88 10.80
N ARG A 46 -3.34 -41.23 10.10
CA ARG A 46 -4.66 -41.70 10.60
C ARG A 46 -5.12 -41.24 12.00
N GLY A 47 -6.30 -40.60 11.99
CA GLY A 47 -7.43 -40.98 12.85
C GLY A 47 -7.72 -40.04 14.03
N GLY A 48 -8.86 -39.35 13.98
CA GLY A 48 -9.40 -38.65 15.15
C GLY A 48 -10.63 -37.82 14.83
N ARG A 49 -11.82 -38.42 14.97
CA ARG A 49 -13.13 -37.73 14.92
C ARG A 49 -13.22 -36.68 16.03
N GLY A 50 -13.50 -35.43 15.70
CA GLY A 50 -13.86 -34.39 16.67
C GLY A 50 -15.30 -34.56 17.19
N PRO A 51 -15.61 -34.20 18.45
CA PRO A 51 -16.89 -34.50 19.08
C PRO A 51 -18.00 -33.50 18.69
N ARG A 52 -19.18 -34.04 18.42
CA ARG A 52 -20.46 -33.31 18.27
C ARG A 52 -20.81 -32.62 19.58
N ARG A 53 -21.06 -31.30 19.53
CA ARG A 53 -21.73 -30.58 20.62
C ARG A 53 -23.23 -30.86 20.59
N GLU A 54 -23.71 -31.42 21.68
CA GLU A 54 -25.12 -31.67 21.99
C GLU A 54 -25.86 -30.35 22.24
N ARG A 55 -27.06 -30.20 21.66
CA ARG A 55 -28.07 -29.20 22.07
C ARG A 55 -29.14 -29.92 22.90
N PRO A 56 -29.65 -29.32 23.98
CA PRO A 56 -30.62 -29.96 24.85
C PRO A 56 -32.04 -29.96 24.25
N PRO A 57 -32.88 -30.97 24.57
CA PRO A 57 -34.21 -31.11 23.99
C PRO A 57 -35.32 -30.56 24.89
N GLY A 58 -36.39 -30.07 24.26
CA GLY A 58 -37.75 -30.17 24.82
C GLY A 58 -38.56 -28.88 24.87
N ALA A 59 -39.51 -28.74 23.94
CA ALA A 59 -40.93 -28.51 24.26
C ALA A 59 -41.78 -28.65 22.98
N ARG A 60 -42.81 -29.50 23.04
CA ARG A 60 -43.86 -29.71 22.01
C ARG A 60 -45.11 -28.90 22.37
N ARG A 61 -46.02 -28.78 21.39
CA ARG A 61 -47.42 -28.28 21.36
C ARG A 61 -47.56 -26.88 20.76
N ASP A 62 -48.57 -26.54 19.97
CA ASP A 62 -49.72 -27.28 19.43
C ASP A 62 -50.23 -26.50 18.19
N GLU A 63 -51.04 -27.19 17.38
CA GLU A 63 -51.75 -26.74 16.19
C GLU A 63 -52.60 -25.48 16.38
N ASN A 64 -52.60 -24.54 15.40
CA ASN A 64 -53.83 -24.11 14.72
C ASN A 64 -53.59 -23.22 13.48
N ARG A 65 -54.41 -23.45 12.46
CA ARG A 65 -54.54 -22.84 11.11
C ARG A 65 -55.19 -21.43 11.16
N PRO A 66 -55.60 -20.73 10.05
CA PRO A 66 -55.35 -20.90 8.60
C PRO A 66 -55.18 -19.61 7.72
N ARG A 67 -54.76 -19.84 6.45
CA ARG A 67 -55.15 -19.21 5.14
C ARG A 67 -55.33 -17.69 5.00
N ARG A 68 -54.73 -17.16 3.90
CA ARG A 68 -55.51 -16.49 2.83
C ARG A 68 -54.87 -16.65 1.45
N GLU A 69 -55.74 -17.00 0.51
CA GLU A 69 -55.52 -17.23 -0.93
C GLU A 69 -55.72 -15.93 -1.73
N SER A 70 -55.10 -15.83 -2.91
CA SER A 70 -55.64 -15.13 -4.09
C SER A 70 -55.00 -15.76 -5.34
N HIS A 71 -55.67 -16.72 -5.97
CA HIS A 71 -56.54 -16.59 -7.16
C HIS A 71 -55.79 -16.17 -8.44
N GLY A 72 -55.73 -17.12 -9.42
CA GLY A 72 -55.09 -17.04 -10.75
C GLY A 72 -55.85 -16.18 -11.78
N PRO A 73 -55.93 -16.50 -13.12
CA PRO A 73 -55.64 -17.75 -13.84
C PRO A 73 -54.92 -17.61 -15.22
N GLY A 74 -54.64 -18.72 -15.92
CA GLY A 74 -54.49 -18.70 -17.40
C GLY A 74 -53.46 -19.67 -18.01
N ARG A 75 -53.88 -20.91 -18.33
CA ARG A 75 -53.21 -21.89 -19.21
C ARG A 75 -54.18 -22.22 -20.38
N PRO A 76 -53.70 -22.63 -21.57
CA PRO A 76 -53.78 -24.06 -21.96
C PRO A 76 -52.54 -24.52 -22.78
N GLU A 77 -51.88 -25.66 -22.53
CA GLU A 77 -52.20 -27.07 -22.94
C GLU A 77 -52.46 -27.24 -24.44
N GLY A 78 -51.85 -28.17 -25.21
CA GLY A 78 -50.96 -29.33 -24.97
C GLY A 78 -50.35 -29.80 -26.32
N ARG A 79 -49.37 -30.71 -26.39
CA ARG A 79 -49.50 -32.18 -26.41
C ARG A 79 -48.07 -32.79 -26.49
N ARG A 80 -47.59 -33.49 -25.44
CA ARG A 80 -47.37 -34.98 -25.32
C ARG A 80 -46.51 -35.58 -26.46
N ASP A 81 -45.46 -36.39 -26.27
CA ASP A 81 -45.23 -37.45 -25.27
C ASP A 81 -43.78 -38.01 -25.37
N ARG A 82 -43.32 -38.62 -24.26
CA ARG A 82 -42.32 -39.71 -24.11
C ARG A 82 -40.82 -39.49 -24.39
N GLY A 83 -40.02 -39.68 -23.35
CA GLY A 83 -38.60 -40.07 -23.47
C GLY A 83 -37.80 -40.02 -22.16
N GLY A 84 -37.74 -41.14 -21.44
CA GLY A 84 -36.65 -41.63 -20.59
C GLY A 84 -35.77 -40.68 -19.76
N ALA A 85 -35.82 -40.85 -18.45
CA ALA A 85 -34.86 -40.33 -17.49
C ALA A 85 -33.42 -40.81 -17.79
N ALA A 86 -32.47 -39.86 -17.78
CA ALA A 86 -31.06 -40.13 -17.53
C ALA A 86 -30.53 -39.04 -16.59
N GLU A 87 -30.00 -39.49 -15.47
CA GLU A 87 -29.46 -38.73 -14.36
C GLU A 87 -28.47 -37.65 -14.83
N ARG A 88 -28.80 -36.38 -14.64
CA ARG A 88 -27.79 -35.32 -14.63
C ARG A 88 -27.15 -35.27 -13.25
N GLY A 89 -26.08 -36.04 -13.09
CA GLY A 89 -25.18 -35.94 -11.95
C GLY A 89 -24.61 -34.52 -11.78
N PRO A 90 -24.08 -34.19 -10.59
CA PRO A 90 -23.56 -32.87 -10.29
C PRO A 90 -22.40 -32.55 -11.24
N ARG A 91 -22.50 -31.42 -11.96
CA ARG A 91 -21.42 -30.88 -12.79
C ARG A 91 -20.18 -30.71 -11.90
N ARG A 92 -19.19 -31.60 -12.07
CA ARG A 92 -17.84 -31.43 -11.56
C ARG A 92 -17.32 -30.08 -12.08
N PRO A 93 -16.78 -29.20 -11.21
CA PRO A 93 -15.98 -28.08 -11.69
C PRO A 93 -14.85 -28.66 -12.53
N GLU A 94 -14.67 -28.17 -13.75
CA GLU A 94 -13.47 -28.51 -14.52
C GLU A 94 -12.23 -28.18 -13.68
N PRO A 95 -11.17 -29.00 -13.75
CA PRO A 95 -9.94 -28.70 -13.04
C PRO A 95 -9.43 -27.38 -13.61
N ARG A 96 -9.51 -26.30 -12.82
CA ARG A 96 -8.72 -25.10 -13.08
C ARG A 96 -7.30 -25.57 -13.30
N GLU A 97 -6.74 -25.32 -14.49
CA GLU A 97 -5.33 -25.54 -14.77
C GLU A 97 -4.54 -25.07 -13.56
N ARG A 98 -3.81 -26.00 -12.96
CA ARG A 98 -3.04 -25.77 -11.74
C ARG A 98 -2.00 -24.74 -12.13
N ARG A 99 -2.27 -23.46 -11.83
CA ARG A 99 -1.39 -22.34 -12.13
C ARG A 99 -0.02 -22.72 -11.60
N GLU A 100 0.93 -22.95 -12.51
CA GLU A 100 2.31 -23.30 -12.13
C GLU A 100 2.80 -22.24 -11.15
N ALA A 101 3.46 -22.69 -10.08
CA ALA A 101 4.02 -21.79 -9.10
C ALA A 101 4.96 -20.82 -9.84
N PRO A 102 4.92 -19.51 -9.53
CA PRO A 102 5.80 -18.56 -10.18
C PRO A 102 7.26 -19.04 -10.01
N PRO A 103 8.11 -18.91 -11.05
CA PRO A 103 9.51 -19.29 -10.92
C PRO A 103 10.15 -18.53 -9.75
N PRO A 104 11.15 -19.13 -9.07
CA PRO A 104 11.81 -18.52 -7.92
C PRO A 104 12.34 -17.13 -8.27
N LEU A 105 12.45 -16.29 -7.25
CA LEU A 105 12.96 -14.93 -7.42
C LEU A 105 14.45 -14.98 -7.71
N PRO A 106 14.94 -14.05 -8.54
CA PRO A 106 16.36 -13.94 -8.78
C PRO A 106 17.12 -13.60 -7.50
N GLU A 107 18.32 -14.16 -7.32
CA GLU A 107 19.20 -13.89 -6.18
C GLU A 107 19.98 -12.57 -6.33
N ILE A 108 19.27 -11.50 -6.63
CA ILE A 108 19.80 -10.14 -6.76
C ILE A 108 19.35 -9.31 -5.56
N GLU A 109 20.29 -8.57 -4.98
CA GLU A 109 19.98 -7.58 -3.96
C GLU A 109 19.42 -6.33 -4.63
N VAL A 110 18.28 -5.85 -4.11
CA VAL A 110 17.67 -4.60 -4.56
C VAL A 110 17.62 -3.62 -3.41
N THR A 111 18.31 -2.51 -3.61
CA THR A 111 18.40 -1.41 -2.65
C THR A 111 17.67 -0.20 -3.20
N LEU A 112 16.72 0.31 -2.43
CA LEU A 112 15.96 1.51 -2.75
C LEU A 112 16.69 2.71 -2.12
N VAL A 113 17.21 3.60 -2.96
CA VAL A 113 17.97 4.78 -2.51
C VAL A 113 17.15 6.02 -2.82
N PRO A 114 16.86 6.88 -1.83
CA PRO A 114 16.21 8.16 -2.09
C PRO A 114 17.03 9.05 -3.03
N GLU A 115 16.39 9.68 -4.00
CA GLU A 115 17.05 10.70 -4.84
C GLU A 115 17.26 11.99 -4.05
N GLU A 116 18.41 12.63 -4.25
CA GLU A 116 18.78 13.88 -3.56
C GLU A 116 17.71 14.96 -3.68
N ARG A 117 17.18 15.20 -4.89
CA ARG A 117 16.10 16.18 -5.11
C ARG A 117 14.81 15.81 -4.38
N GLY A 118 14.50 14.52 -4.31
CA GLY A 118 13.37 13.97 -3.56
C GLY A 118 13.54 14.19 -2.07
N VAL A 119 14.73 13.89 -1.54
CA VAL A 119 15.12 14.11 -0.14
C VAL A 119 15.13 15.60 0.20
N GLU A 120 15.66 16.46 -0.66
CA GLU A 120 15.65 17.91 -0.46
C GLU A 120 14.24 18.48 -0.48
N SER A 121 13.38 18.01 -1.38
CA SER A 121 11.97 18.41 -1.40
C SER A 121 11.24 17.95 -0.15
N LEU A 122 11.50 16.73 0.33
CA LEU A 122 10.94 16.22 1.57
C LEU A 122 11.50 16.96 2.77
N ALA A 123 12.81 17.21 2.81
CA ALA A 123 13.46 18.01 3.85
C ALA A 123 12.91 19.43 3.87
N ARG A 124 12.65 20.05 2.71
CA ARG A 124 11.99 21.35 2.61
C ARG A 124 10.55 21.27 3.09
N GLN A 125 9.81 20.24 2.73
CA GLN A 125 8.44 20.02 3.21
C GLN A 125 8.41 19.78 4.72
N ILE A 126 9.35 19.01 5.27
CA ILE A 126 9.54 18.77 6.70
C ILE A 126 9.90 20.08 7.39
N ARG A 127 10.79 20.90 6.81
CA ARG A 127 11.14 22.23 7.35
C ARG A 127 9.97 23.22 7.29
N MET A 128 9.19 23.23 6.21
CA MET A 128 8.08 24.15 5.99
C MET A 128 6.83 23.77 6.77
N THR A 129 6.50 22.47 6.82
CA THR A 129 5.36 21.95 7.58
C THR A 129 5.71 21.72 9.04
N GLY A 130 7.01 21.56 9.34
CA GLY A 130 7.56 21.29 10.65
C GLY A 130 7.08 19.97 11.29
N ARG A 131 6.44 19.11 10.51
CA ARG A 131 5.97 17.80 10.97
C ARG A 131 7.14 16.84 11.11
N ALA A 132 7.20 16.13 12.24
CA ALA A 132 8.05 14.95 12.37
C ALA A 132 7.35 13.78 11.68
N PHE A 133 8.05 13.14 10.74
CA PHE A 133 7.56 11.94 10.08
C PHE A 133 8.35 10.76 10.65
N PRO A 134 7.68 9.67 11.07
CA PRO A 134 8.32 8.39 11.30
C PRO A 134 9.21 8.00 10.13
N LEU A 135 10.34 7.34 10.38
CA LEU A 135 11.27 6.92 9.33
C LEU A 135 10.56 6.11 8.22
N PHE A 136 9.62 5.25 8.62
CA PHE A 136 8.81 4.46 7.69
C PHE A 136 7.86 5.31 6.84
N ASP A 137 7.32 6.40 7.39
CA ASP A 137 6.44 7.31 6.65
C ASP A 137 7.26 8.13 5.64
N ILE A 138 8.46 8.56 6.01
CA ILE A 138 9.41 9.22 5.08
C ILE A 138 9.76 8.25 3.94
N ALA A 139 10.10 7.00 4.28
CA ALA A 139 10.37 5.96 3.29
C ALA A 139 9.15 5.76 2.37
N GLN A 140 7.93 5.73 2.92
CA GLN A 140 6.72 5.64 2.12
C GLN A 140 6.51 6.86 1.20
N MET A 141 6.70 8.08 1.70
CA MET A 141 6.59 9.31 0.90
C MET A 141 7.60 9.39 -0.25
N ILE A 142 8.76 8.76 -0.06
CA ILE A 142 9.79 8.58 -1.10
C ILE A 142 9.29 7.54 -2.11
N LEU A 143 8.88 6.36 -1.65
CA LEU A 143 8.43 5.25 -2.51
C LEU A 143 7.12 5.53 -3.28
N GLN A 144 6.30 6.47 -2.80
CA GLN A 144 5.06 6.89 -3.45
C GLN A 144 5.29 7.43 -4.87
N LYS A 145 6.35 8.23 -5.08
CA LYS A 145 6.65 8.80 -6.40
C LYS A 145 7.89 8.14 -7.00
N PRO A 146 7.80 7.55 -8.20
CA PRO A 146 8.95 6.93 -8.86
C PRO A 146 10.08 7.93 -9.15
N ASP A 147 9.81 9.23 -9.19
CA ASP A 147 10.82 10.28 -9.41
C ASP A 147 11.59 10.67 -8.13
N ARG A 148 11.37 9.99 -7.00
CA ARG A 148 11.99 10.33 -5.70
C ARG A 148 12.98 9.29 -5.20
N TYR A 149 13.12 8.18 -5.90
CA TYR A 149 14.04 7.12 -5.54
C TYR A 149 14.67 6.53 -6.78
N THR A 150 15.89 6.03 -6.61
CA THR A 150 16.55 5.14 -7.53
C THR A 150 16.53 3.72 -6.95
N VAL A 151 16.62 2.75 -7.85
CA VAL A 151 16.69 1.33 -7.53
C VAL A 151 18.05 0.83 -7.97
N THR A 152 18.88 0.44 -7.01
CA THR A 152 20.17 -0.18 -7.27
C THR A 152 20.01 -1.69 -7.23
N PHE A 153 20.37 -2.35 -8.33
CA PHE A 153 20.45 -3.79 -8.45
C PHE A 153 21.89 -4.20 -8.24
N THR A 154 22.15 -5.08 -7.28
CA THR A 154 23.49 -5.59 -6.97
C THR A 154 23.48 -7.11 -6.97
N VAL A 155 24.41 -7.69 -7.73
CA VAL A 155 24.58 -9.14 -7.82
C VAL A 155 25.15 -9.67 -6.51
N LYS A 156 24.48 -10.65 -5.90
CA LYS A 156 25.01 -11.33 -4.71
C LYS A 156 26.21 -12.19 -5.11
N LYS A 157 27.23 -12.21 -4.24
CA LYS A 157 28.42 -13.06 -4.39
C LYS A 157 28.33 -14.20 -3.38
N ASN A 158 28.62 -15.42 -3.82
CA ASN A 158 28.75 -16.58 -2.94
C ASN A 158 29.98 -16.45 -2.03
N ALA A 159 30.12 -17.33 -1.05
CA ALA A 159 31.27 -17.38 -0.12
C ALA A 159 32.65 -17.46 -0.82
N GLU A 160 32.69 -17.86 -2.09
CA GLU A 160 33.89 -17.93 -2.94
C GLU A 160 34.10 -16.67 -3.82
N GLY A 161 33.29 -15.62 -3.64
CA GLY A 161 33.39 -14.36 -4.39
C GLY A 161 32.87 -14.39 -5.83
N LYS A 162 32.31 -15.53 -6.29
CA LYS A 162 31.67 -15.64 -7.60
C LYS A 162 30.22 -15.13 -7.57
N PRO A 163 29.78 -14.41 -8.62
CA PRO A 163 28.40 -13.94 -8.73
C PRO A 163 27.44 -15.13 -8.82
N VAL A 164 26.37 -15.13 -8.02
CA VAL A 164 25.35 -16.20 -8.02
C VAL A 164 24.47 -16.12 -9.26
N GLU A 165 24.18 -14.89 -9.69
CA GLU A 165 23.44 -14.59 -10.91
C GLU A 165 24.17 -13.54 -11.75
N ARG A 166 23.95 -13.54 -13.06
CA ARG A 166 24.55 -12.57 -13.98
C ARG A 166 23.53 -11.48 -14.29
N LEU A 167 24.01 -10.24 -14.38
CA LEU A 167 23.18 -9.08 -14.70
C LEU A 167 23.77 -8.38 -15.93
N PHE A 168 22.93 -8.17 -16.94
CA PHE A 168 23.31 -7.58 -18.21
C PHE A 168 22.57 -6.26 -18.42
N LEU A 169 23.32 -5.23 -18.81
CA LEU A 169 22.83 -3.90 -19.12
C LEU A 169 22.89 -3.66 -20.64
N CYS A 170 21.77 -3.21 -21.21
CA CYS A 170 21.74 -2.68 -22.56
C CYS A 170 22.19 -1.21 -22.57
N ALA A 171 23.28 -0.90 -23.26
CA ALA A 171 23.85 0.45 -23.35
C ALA A 171 23.01 1.43 -24.19
N LEU A 172 22.03 0.96 -24.97
CA LEU A 172 21.19 1.83 -25.80
C LEU A 172 20.03 2.45 -25.03
N ASP A 173 19.42 1.69 -24.13
CA ASP A 173 18.21 2.10 -23.42
C ASP A 173 18.22 1.82 -21.91
N GLU A 174 19.39 1.47 -21.38
CA GLU A 174 19.64 1.20 -19.96
C GLU A 174 18.76 0.07 -19.38
N SER A 175 18.25 -0.83 -20.23
CA SER A 175 17.44 -1.96 -19.77
C SER A 175 18.29 -3.07 -19.13
N LEU A 176 17.75 -3.68 -18.06
CA LEU A 176 18.40 -4.76 -17.30
C LEU A 176 17.80 -6.15 -17.60
N TRP A 177 18.68 -7.15 -17.70
CA TRP A 177 18.36 -8.53 -18.07
C TRP A 177 19.16 -9.54 -17.24
N LEU A 178 18.57 -10.71 -17.00
CA LEU A 178 19.20 -11.84 -16.28
C LEU A 178 19.91 -12.82 -17.23
N SER A 179 19.58 -12.75 -18.52
CA SER A 179 20.12 -13.62 -19.56
C SER A 179 20.62 -12.78 -20.74
N GLU A 180 21.79 -13.15 -21.24
CA GLU A 180 22.40 -12.58 -22.44
C GLU A 180 21.52 -12.81 -23.67
N ASP A 181 20.93 -14.01 -23.79
CA ASP A 181 20.07 -14.36 -24.93
C ASP A 181 18.78 -13.53 -24.96
N GLU A 182 18.17 -13.29 -23.80
CA GLU A 182 16.98 -12.44 -23.69
C GLU A 182 17.30 -10.97 -24.04
N ALA A 183 18.46 -10.48 -23.59
CA ALA A 183 18.92 -9.13 -23.92
C ALA A 183 19.16 -8.97 -25.42
N VAL A 184 19.81 -9.95 -26.07
CA VAL A 184 20.02 -9.96 -27.54
C VAL A 184 18.70 -9.97 -28.29
N ALA A 185 17.78 -10.86 -27.92
CA ALA A 185 16.46 -10.94 -28.55
C ALA A 185 15.69 -9.62 -28.44
N TYR A 186 15.76 -8.96 -27.29
CA TYR A 186 15.14 -7.66 -27.07
C TYR A 186 15.74 -6.55 -27.94
N VAL A 187 17.08 -6.46 -28.00
CA VAL A 187 17.76 -5.45 -28.83
C VAL A 187 17.39 -5.62 -30.30
N LEU A 188 17.39 -6.85 -30.80
CA LEU A 188 16.99 -7.15 -32.18
C LEU A 188 15.50 -6.91 -32.45
N GLN A 189 14.63 -7.01 -31.44
CA GLN A 189 13.21 -6.72 -31.61
C GLN A 189 12.92 -5.21 -31.64
N LYS A 190 13.54 -4.43 -30.76
CA LYS A 190 13.18 -3.03 -30.53
C LYS A 190 14.11 -2.04 -31.22
N HIS A 191 15.41 -2.33 -31.24
CA HIS A 191 16.46 -1.47 -31.80
C HIS A 191 16.99 -2.02 -33.13
N PHE A 192 16.17 -2.81 -33.84
CA PHE A 192 16.53 -3.40 -35.13
C PHE A 192 17.06 -2.34 -36.11
N GLY A 193 16.31 -1.24 -36.26
CA GLY A 193 16.61 -0.15 -37.20
C GLY A 193 17.90 0.61 -36.90
N THR A 194 18.52 0.42 -35.74
CA THR A 194 19.81 1.01 -35.39
C THR A 194 20.98 0.27 -36.05
N PHE A 195 20.83 -1.04 -36.27
CA PHE A 195 21.88 -1.92 -36.78
C PHE A 195 21.56 -2.53 -38.14
N TYR A 196 20.27 -2.68 -38.47
CA TYR A 196 19.83 -3.42 -39.64
C TYR A 196 18.65 -2.75 -40.33
N GLN A 197 18.64 -2.81 -41.66
CA GLN A 197 17.50 -2.41 -42.48
C GLN A 197 17.00 -3.61 -43.29
N ALA A 198 15.71 -3.90 -43.21
CA ALA A 198 15.09 -4.93 -44.05
C ALA A 198 14.79 -4.35 -45.43
N GLU A 199 15.43 -4.86 -46.46
CA GLU A 199 15.14 -4.54 -47.85
C GLU A 199 14.47 -5.73 -48.54
N ARG A 200 13.37 -5.48 -49.25
CA ARG A 200 12.71 -6.49 -50.08
C ARG A 200 13.26 -6.39 -51.49
N THR A 201 14.21 -7.24 -51.82
CA THR A 201 14.75 -7.34 -53.18
C THR A 201 13.94 -8.34 -53.99
N ALA A 202 13.56 -7.93 -55.20
CA ALA A 202 12.87 -8.79 -56.16
C ALA A 202 13.89 -9.81 -56.70
N THR A 203 13.67 -11.08 -56.41
CA THR A 203 14.49 -12.20 -56.88
C THR A 203 13.87 -12.85 -58.12
N GLU A 204 14.69 -13.52 -58.94
CA GLU A 204 14.19 -14.21 -60.12
C GLU A 204 13.08 -15.21 -59.76
N PRO A 205 11.94 -15.19 -60.48
CA PRO A 205 10.83 -16.08 -60.19
C PRO A 205 11.25 -17.55 -60.28
N PRO A 206 10.72 -18.43 -59.41
CA PRO A 206 11.15 -19.81 -59.32
C PRO A 206 10.97 -20.54 -60.67
N LYS A 207 12.05 -21.13 -61.18
CA LYS A 207 12.04 -21.86 -62.47
C LYS A 207 11.08 -23.05 -62.42
N GLY A 208 9.92 -22.94 -63.07
CA GLY A 208 8.96 -24.03 -63.24
C GLY A 208 7.57 -23.54 -63.69
N GLN A 209 6.90 -24.30 -64.56
CA GLN A 209 5.46 -24.11 -64.81
C GLN A 209 4.67 -24.72 -63.66
N TYR A 210 4.15 -23.87 -62.78
CA TYR A 210 3.29 -24.29 -61.67
C TYR A 210 1.83 -24.20 -62.11
N THR A 211 1.14 -25.34 -62.20
CA THR A 211 -0.28 -25.41 -62.62
C THR A 211 -1.24 -25.68 -61.46
N PHE A 212 -0.72 -26.01 -60.27
CA PHE A 212 -1.50 -26.27 -59.08
C PHE A 212 -0.72 -25.98 -57.80
N VAL A 213 -1.43 -25.48 -56.79
CA VAL A 213 -0.88 -25.18 -55.45
C VAL A 213 -1.74 -25.87 -54.39
N ALA A 214 -1.11 -26.37 -53.34
CA ALA A 214 -1.82 -26.93 -52.21
C ALA A 214 -2.25 -25.80 -51.26
N GLN A 215 -3.49 -25.86 -50.78
CA GLN A 215 -4.06 -24.91 -49.84
C GLN A 215 -4.58 -25.65 -48.60
N CYS A 216 -4.32 -25.10 -47.43
CA CYS A 216 -4.88 -25.63 -46.20
C CYS A 216 -6.41 -25.46 -46.20
N GLY A 217 -7.17 -26.56 -46.14
CA GLY A 217 -8.63 -26.52 -46.14
C GLY A 217 -9.26 -25.94 -44.87
N LEU A 218 -8.47 -25.68 -43.82
CA LEU A 218 -8.92 -25.08 -42.55
C LEU A 218 -8.61 -23.58 -42.46
N SER A 219 -7.41 -23.15 -42.89
CA SER A 219 -6.96 -21.76 -42.76
C SER A 219 -6.97 -20.96 -44.07
N GLY A 220 -7.10 -21.61 -45.22
CA GLY A 220 -7.02 -20.96 -46.53
C GLY A 220 -5.61 -20.50 -46.92
N ILE A 221 -4.58 -20.80 -46.13
CA ILE A 221 -3.18 -20.44 -46.43
C ILE A 221 -2.64 -21.35 -47.54
N VAL A 222 -1.96 -20.75 -48.53
CA VAL A 222 -1.32 -21.45 -49.66
C VAL A 222 0.04 -21.98 -49.22
N LEU A 223 0.25 -23.29 -49.38
CA LEU A 223 1.48 -24.01 -49.00
C LEU A 223 2.43 -24.22 -50.18
N GLY A 224 1.99 -23.81 -51.38
CA GLY A 224 2.71 -24.01 -52.63
C GLY A 224 2.48 -25.38 -53.30
N PRO A 225 3.13 -25.63 -54.44
CA PRO A 225 3.00 -26.86 -55.21
C PRO A 225 3.56 -28.07 -54.45
N PRO A 226 2.90 -29.23 -54.47
CA PRO A 226 3.41 -30.47 -53.87
C PRO A 226 4.82 -30.90 -54.34
N ASN A 227 5.23 -30.45 -55.53
CA ASN A 227 6.53 -30.75 -56.13
C ASN A 227 7.64 -29.74 -55.74
N HIS A 228 7.32 -28.71 -54.96
CA HIS A 228 8.29 -27.71 -54.51
C HIS A 228 9.02 -28.18 -53.25
N HIS A 229 10.33 -27.98 -53.18
CA HIS A 229 11.17 -28.50 -52.09
C HIS A 229 10.75 -27.96 -50.71
N ASP A 230 10.23 -26.73 -50.63
CA ASP A 230 9.75 -26.14 -49.38
C ASP A 230 8.34 -26.55 -48.96
N TYR A 231 7.59 -27.28 -49.80
CA TYR A 231 6.22 -27.69 -49.48
C TYR A 231 6.12 -28.47 -48.17
N GLN A 232 7.04 -29.42 -47.94
CA GLN A 232 7.05 -30.24 -46.72
C GLN A 232 7.37 -29.41 -45.47
N ASN A 233 8.28 -28.44 -45.59
CA ASN A 233 8.67 -27.56 -44.48
C ASN A 233 7.52 -26.62 -44.12
N GLN A 234 6.86 -26.02 -45.11
CA GLN A 234 5.71 -25.14 -44.92
C GLN A 234 4.52 -25.89 -44.30
N LEU A 235 4.29 -27.14 -44.71
CA LEU A 235 3.24 -27.99 -44.15
C LEU A 235 3.45 -28.26 -42.65
N ARG A 236 4.68 -28.61 -42.24
CA ARG A 236 5.03 -28.86 -40.83
C ARG A 236 4.98 -27.57 -40.00
N LYS A 237 5.48 -26.46 -40.53
CA LYS A 237 5.46 -25.16 -39.86
C LYS A 237 4.03 -24.67 -39.59
N LEU A 238 3.15 -24.73 -40.59
CA LEU A 238 1.76 -24.29 -40.44
C LEU A 238 0.97 -25.18 -39.45
N HIS A 239 1.28 -26.47 -39.42
CA HIS A 239 0.73 -27.38 -38.41
C HIS A 239 1.16 -27.01 -36.99
N ALA A 240 2.46 -26.80 -36.78
CA ALA A 240 3.01 -26.44 -35.47
C ALA A 240 2.48 -25.09 -34.94
N GLU A 241 2.34 -24.08 -35.81
CA GLU A 241 1.91 -22.74 -35.41
C GLU A 241 0.41 -22.64 -35.12
N ARG A 242 -0.46 -23.25 -35.95
CA ARG A 242 -1.92 -23.04 -35.88
C ARG A 242 -2.73 -24.27 -35.50
N PHE A 243 -2.20 -25.48 -35.69
CA PHE A 243 -2.95 -26.73 -35.56
C PHE A 243 -2.24 -27.77 -34.69
N SER A 244 -1.40 -27.33 -33.76
CA SER A 244 -0.59 -28.19 -32.88
C SER A 244 -1.41 -29.18 -32.04
N ARG A 245 -2.68 -28.87 -31.76
CA ARG A 245 -3.63 -29.72 -31.02
C ARG A 245 -4.21 -30.88 -31.85
N MET A 246 -3.92 -30.95 -33.15
CA MET A 246 -4.44 -31.97 -34.06
C MET A 246 -3.33 -32.95 -34.45
N PRO A 247 -3.58 -34.26 -34.56
CA PRO A 247 -2.61 -35.20 -35.12
C PRO A 247 -2.20 -34.79 -36.55
N PHE A 248 -0.90 -34.84 -36.86
CA PHE A 248 -0.35 -34.37 -38.14
C PHE A 248 -0.97 -35.06 -39.36
N GLU A 249 -1.27 -36.37 -39.27
CA GLU A 249 -1.93 -37.13 -40.34
C GLU A 249 -3.37 -36.62 -40.62
N ALA A 250 -4.11 -36.28 -39.57
CA ALA A 250 -5.45 -35.71 -39.73
C ALA A 250 -5.39 -34.32 -40.37
N TYR A 251 -4.35 -33.53 -40.08
CA TYR A 251 -4.12 -32.24 -40.74
C TYR A 251 -3.76 -32.41 -42.23
N LYS A 252 -2.87 -33.34 -42.55
CA LYS A 252 -2.46 -33.66 -43.93
C LYS A 252 -3.64 -34.07 -44.81
N SER A 253 -4.58 -34.83 -44.27
CA SER A 253 -5.81 -35.24 -44.97
C SER A 253 -6.74 -34.06 -45.36
N ARG A 254 -6.54 -32.88 -44.76
CA ARG A 254 -7.37 -31.68 -44.96
C ARG A 254 -6.74 -30.65 -45.89
N VAL A 255 -5.58 -30.95 -46.46
CA VAL A 255 -4.93 -30.11 -47.48
C VAL A 255 -5.57 -30.39 -48.84
N LYS A 256 -6.07 -29.34 -49.50
CA LYS A 256 -6.72 -29.44 -50.82
C LYS A 256 -5.79 -28.92 -51.90
N ILE A 257 -5.78 -29.57 -53.06
CA ILE A 257 -5.06 -29.09 -54.23
C ILE A 257 -5.98 -28.12 -54.98
N VAL A 258 -5.53 -26.88 -55.14
CA VAL A 258 -6.26 -25.81 -55.82
C VAL A 258 -5.56 -25.52 -57.14
N ARG A 259 -6.33 -25.52 -58.23
CA ARG A 259 -5.88 -25.28 -59.61
C ARG A 259 -6.28 -23.91 -60.14
N ASP A 260 -6.59 -22.99 -59.23
CA ASP A 260 -7.00 -21.63 -59.56
C ASP A 260 -5.77 -20.80 -59.95
N GLU A 261 -5.76 -20.30 -61.19
CA GLU A 261 -4.69 -19.48 -61.74
C GLU A 261 -4.41 -18.21 -60.92
N ALA A 262 -5.43 -17.64 -60.25
CA ALA A 262 -5.25 -16.46 -59.41
C ALA A 262 -4.49 -16.78 -58.12
N VAL A 263 -4.69 -17.98 -57.56
CA VAL A 263 -4.00 -18.43 -56.34
C VAL A 263 -2.56 -18.84 -56.65
N VAL A 264 -2.35 -19.45 -57.82
CA VAL A 264 -1.01 -19.78 -58.33
C VAL A 264 -0.20 -18.49 -58.56
N LYS A 265 -0.78 -17.47 -59.21
CA LYS A 265 -0.10 -16.18 -59.43
C LYS A 265 0.26 -15.48 -58.12
N LYS A 266 -0.66 -15.43 -57.15
CA LYS A 266 -0.39 -14.88 -55.81
C LYS A 266 0.77 -15.61 -55.12
N TRP A 267 0.81 -16.94 -55.21
CA TRP A 267 1.91 -17.71 -54.64
C TRP A 267 3.24 -17.43 -55.36
N VAL A 268 3.25 -17.33 -56.69
CA VAL A 268 4.46 -16.99 -57.47
C VAL A 268 4.95 -15.58 -57.15
N GLU A 269 4.04 -14.60 -57.05
CA GLU A 269 4.35 -13.24 -56.61
C GLU A 269 4.91 -13.22 -55.19
N ASP A 270 4.30 -13.93 -54.24
CA ASP A 270 4.78 -14.03 -52.86
C ASP A 270 6.18 -14.67 -52.75
N GLN A 271 6.51 -15.61 -53.64
CA GLN A 271 7.84 -16.24 -53.71
C GLN A 271 8.90 -15.40 -54.46
N SER A 272 8.50 -14.34 -55.18
CA SER A 272 9.43 -13.47 -55.92
C SER A 272 10.13 -12.42 -55.06
N TRP A 273 9.77 -12.32 -53.77
CA TRP A 273 10.35 -11.38 -52.83
C TRP A 273 11.25 -12.11 -51.84
N ARG A 274 12.54 -11.76 -51.81
CA ARG A 274 13.43 -12.15 -50.71
C ARG A 274 13.62 -10.95 -49.79
N THR A 275 13.55 -11.19 -48.48
CA THR A 275 13.93 -10.17 -47.50
C THR A 275 15.41 -10.35 -47.22
N GLU A 276 16.21 -9.35 -47.61
CA GLU A 276 17.62 -9.25 -47.26
C GLU A 276 17.77 -8.17 -46.18
N TYR A 277 18.68 -8.40 -45.24
CA TYR A 277 18.95 -7.47 -44.14
C TYR A 277 20.30 -6.81 -44.36
N LEU A 278 20.30 -5.49 -44.54
CA LEU A 278 21.50 -4.68 -44.68
C LEU A 278 22.05 -4.32 -43.30
N CYS A 279 23.35 -4.56 -43.08
CA CYS A 279 24.05 -4.07 -41.88
C CYS A 279 24.32 -2.56 -42.02
N LEU A 280 23.84 -1.77 -41.07
CA LEU A 280 24.08 -0.34 -40.95
C LEU A 280 25.35 -0.08 -40.11
N ASN A 281 26.04 1.04 -40.37
CA ASN A 281 27.22 1.48 -39.62
C ASN A 281 28.45 0.56 -39.69
N MET A 282 28.63 -0.19 -40.78
CA MET A 282 29.83 -0.98 -41.07
C MET A 282 30.60 -0.40 -42.26
N PRO A 283 31.95 -0.45 -42.26
CA PRO A 283 32.78 0.06 -43.37
C PRO A 283 32.61 -0.75 -44.67
N GLU A 284 32.16 -2.01 -44.58
CA GLU A 284 31.78 -2.83 -45.73
C GLU A 284 30.27 -3.17 -45.66
N PRO A 285 29.50 -2.94 -46.74
CA PRO A 285 28.07 -3.23 -46.76
C PRO A 285 27.82 -4.75 -46.84
N LEU A 286 27.50 -5.36 -45.70
CA LEU A 286 27.15 -6.78 -45.60
C LEU A 286 25.63 -6.99 -45.73
N ARG A 287 25.22 -7.98 -46.53
CA ARG A 287 23.82 -8.42 -46.69
C ARG A 287 23.60 -9.78 -46.07
N LEU A 288 22.60 -9.89 -45.21
CA LEU A 288 22.25 -11.11 -44.50
C LEU A 288 20.92 -11.66 -44.99
N GLY A 289 20.87 -12.96 -45.27
CA GLY A 289 19.71 -13.62 -45.92
C GLY A 289 18.66 -14.18 -44.96
N SER A 290 18.84 -14.08 -43.65
CA SER A 290 17.90 -14.56 -42.62
C SER A 290 18.06 -13.82 -41.29
N LEU A 291 17.03 -13.83 -40.45
CA LEU A 291 17.10 -13.27 -39.09
C LEU A 291 18.11 -14.02 -38.19
N GLU A 292 18.30 -15.32 -38.40
CA GLU A 292 19.31 -16.10 -37.67
C GLU A 292 20.74 -15.65 -38.01
N ALA A 293 20.99 -15.28 -39.27
CA ALA A 293 22.27 -14.72 -39.68
C ALA A 293 22.49 -13.31 -39.09
N VAL A 294 21.41 -12.52 -38.98
CA VAL A 294 21.41 -11.21 -38.30
C VAL A 294 21.73 -11.37 -36.81
N GLU A 295 21.13 -12.34 -36.12
CA GLU A 295 21.41 -12.59 -34.71
C GLU A 295 22.87 -13.00 -34.49
N ARG A 296 23.40 -13.89 -35.34
CA ARG A 296 24.81 -14.31 -35.28
C ARG A 296 25.76 -13.15 -35.49
N HIS A 297 25.53 -12.36 -36.54
CA HIS A 297 26.32 -11.16 -36.82
C HIS A 297 26.26 -10.16 -35.66
N PHE A 298 25.09 -9.96 -35.05
CA PHE A 298 24.94 -9.09 -33.88
C PHE A 298 25.76 -9.60 -32.69
N ARG A 299 25.70 -10.91 -32.41
CA ARG A 299 26.46 -11.58 -31.34
C ARG A 299 27.98 -11.41 -31.51
N GLU A 300 28.47 -11.48 -32.73
CA GLU A 300 29.91 -11.40 -33.04
C GLU A 300 30.44 -9.95 -33.05
N ASN A 301 29.68 -9.01 -33.61
CA ASN A 301 30.22 -7.68 -33.94
C ASN A 301 29.70 -6.53 -33.06
N HIS A 302 28.52 -6.66 -32.47
CA HIS A 302 27.87 -5.54 -31.74
C HIS A 302 27.56 -5.87 -30.28
N LYS A 303 27.44 -7.14 -29.92
CA LYS A 303 27.02 -7.58 -28.59
C LYS A 303 27.88 -7.04 -27.47
N ASP A 304 29.20 -7.22 -27.53
CA ASP A 304 30.09 -6.81 -26.43
C ASP A 304 30.14 -5.29 -26.22
N ILE A 305 29.77 -4.52 -27.25
CA ILE A 305 29.66 -3.06 -27.18
C ILE A 305 28.34 -2.65 -26.51
N ILE A 306 27.25 -3.34 -26.85
CA ILE A 306 25.88 -2.95 -26.49
C ILE A 306 25.37 -3.62 -25.22
N ILE A 307 25.72 -4.87 -24.97
CA ILE A 307 25.29 -5.65 -23.82
C ILE A 307 26.51 -5.84 -22.91
N LYS A 308 26.50 -5.15 -21.78
CA LYS A 308 27.59 -5.21 -20.80
C LYS A 308 27.16 -5.98 -19.58
N GLU A 309 27.97 -6.93 -19.16
CA GLU A 309 27.81 -7.58 -17.86
C GLU A 309 28.21 -6.60 -16.75
N VAL A 310 27.34 -6.42 -15.76
CA VAL A 310 27.51 -5.44 -14.69
C VAL A 310 27.27 -6.10 -13.32
N GLU A 311 28.11 -5.81 -12.34
CA GLU A 311 27.89 -6.30 -10.96
C GLU A 311 26.84 -5.47 -10.21
N SER A 312 26.71 -4.20 -10.57
CA SER A 312 25.74 -3.28 -9.97
C SER A 312 25.29 -2.23 -10.98
N HIS A 313 24.00 -1.93 -11.00
CA HIS A 313 23.46 -0.84 -11.82
C HIS A 313 22.29 -0.15 -11.12
N THR A 314 22.23 1.18 -11.27
CA THR A 314 21.22 2.02 -10.63
C THR A 314 20.29 2.59 -11.68
N LEU A 315 19.00 2.31 -11.54
CA LEU A 315 17.94 2.85 -12.38
C LEU A 315 17.11 3.88 -11.63
N SER A 316 16.52 4.83 -12.35
CA SER A 316 15.48 5.69 -11.75
C SER A 316 14.25 4.86 -11.36
N GLY A 317 13.48 5.34 -10.39
CA GLY A 317 12.25 4.65 -9.97
C GLY A 317 11.24 4.52 -11.12
N THR A 318 11.22 5.44 -12.09
CA THR A 318 10.39 5.34 -13.30
C THR A 318 10.86 4.23 -14.23
N ALA A 319 12.16 4.17 -14.52
CA ALA A 319 12.75 3.11 -15.33
C ALA A 319 12.55 1.74 -14.67
N SER A 320 12.72 1.63 -13.35
CA SER A 320 12.52 0.39 -12.58
C SER A 320 11.10 -0.20 -12.68
N ARG A 321 10.07 0.65 -12.77
CA ARG A 321 8.67 0.21 -12.95
C ARG A 321 8.40 -0.29 -14.38
N SER A 322 9.18 0.18 -15.34
CA SER A 322 9.07 -0.19 -16.76
C SER A 322 9.94 -1.39 -17.17
N LEU A 323 10.60 -2.05 -16.20
CA LEU A 323 11.43 -3.23 -16.44
C LEU A 323 10.66 -4.31 -17.22
N ARG A 324 11.27 -4.73 -18.33
CA ARG A 324 10.74 -5.74 -19.26
C ARG A 324 11.04 -7.16 -18.80
N CYS A 325 12.14 -7.35 -18.07
CA CYS A 325 12.47 -8.61 -17.42
C CYS A 325 11.45 -8.90 -16.30
N ALA A 326 10.58 -9.89 -16.51
CA ALA A 326 9.50 -10.22 -15.58
C ALA A 326 9.98 -10.66 -14.17
N PRO A 327 11.06 -11.45 -14.02
CA PRO A 327 11.63 -11.76 -12.71
C PRO A 327 12.13 -10.53 -11.93
N LEU A 328 12.89 -9.64 -12.58
CA LEU A 328 13.36 -8.39 -11.96
C LEU A 328 12.19 -7.47 -11.56
N ASN A 329 11.17 -7.36 -12.42
CA ASN A 329 9.97 -6.57 -12.11
C ASN A 329 9.22 -7.15 -10.89
N ARG A 330 9.11 -8.49 -10.77
CA ARG A 330 8.54 -9.14 -9.58
C ARG A 330 9.35 -8.85 -8.32
N LEU A 331 10.68 -8.88 -8.41
CA LEU A 331 11.56 -8.61 -7.28
C LEU A 331 11.45 -7.15 -6.80
N VAL A 332 11.43 -6.18 -7.72
CA VAL A 332 11.18 -4.76 -7.39
C VAL A 332 9.80 -4.58 -6.76
N ARG A 333 8.76 -5.20 -7.32
CA ARG A 333 7.40 -5.14 -6.75
C ARG A 333 7.36 -5.73 -5.35
N GLN A 334 8.03 -6.83 -5.09
CA GLN A 334 8.08 -7.42 -3.76
C GLN A 334 8.85 -6.55 -2.76
N ALA A 335 9.94 -5.91 -3.18
CA ALA A 335 10.65 -4.94 -2.33
C ALA A 335 9.77 -3.72 -2.00
N LEU A 336 8.96 -3.26 -2.95
CA LEU A 336 7.96 -2.20 -2.74
C LEU A 336 6.78 -2.67 -1.87
N ASP A 337 6.30 -3.90 -2.09
CA ASP A 337 5.17 -4.50 -1.39
C ASP A 337 5.54 -5.02 0.01
N PHE A 338 6.83 -5.21 0.33
CA PHE A 338 7.34 -5.58 1.66
C PHE A 338 6.87 -4.61 2.76
N PHE A 339 6.54 -3.37 2.41
CA PHE A 339 6.02 -2.38 3.34
C PHE A 339 4.49 -2.48 3.57
N ARG A 340 3.73 -3.21 2.73
CA ARG A 340 2.26 -3.40 2.87
C ARG A 340 1.81 -4.22 4.09
N PRO A 341 2.46 -5.32 4.50
CA PRO A 341 2.00 -6.16 5.61
C PRO A 341 1.97 -5.44 6.97
N LYS A 342 2.90 -4.50 7.21
CA LYS A 342 2.91 -3.66 8.42
C LYS A 342 1.72 -2.69 8.47
N ALA A 343 1.26 -2.17 7.33
CA ALA A 343 0.08 -1.30 7.25
C ALA A 343 -1.22 -2.05 7.61
N GLN A 344 -1.32 -3.33 7.20
CA GLN A 344 -2.45 -4.19 7.59
C GLN A 344 -2.46 -4.53 9.08
N GLN A 345 -1.30 -4.77 9.70
CA GLN A 345 -1.19 -5.04 11.14
C GLN A 345 -1.59 -3.82 11.99
N SER A 346 -1.34 -2.61 11.51
CA SER A 346 -1.74 -1.36 12.18
C SER A 346 -3.20 -0.95 11.92
N ARG A 347 -4.02 -1.79 11.26
CA ARG A 347 -5.41 -1.47 10.84
C ARG A 347 -5.53 -0.16 10.06
N VAL A 348 -4.52 0.19 9.27
CA VAL A 348 -4.56 1.34 8.36
C VAL A 348 -5.01 0.84 6.99
N GLU A 349 -6.16 1.32 6.52
CA GLU A 349 -6.65 0.98 5.19
C GLU A 349 -5.77 1.66 4.12
N VAL A 350 -5.23 0.85 3.20
CA VAL A 350 -4.42 1.37 2.09
C VAL A 350 -5.37 1.87 1.02
N VAL A 351 -5.62 3.17 1.06
CA VAL A 351 -6.44 3.88 0.06
C VAL A 351 -5.53 4.43 -1.05
N ASP A 352 -5.93 4.22 -2.30
CA ASP A 352 -5.30 4.85 -3.46
C ASP A 352 -5.58 6.37 -3.43
N TYR A 353 -4.55 7.18 -3.18
CA TYR A 353 -4.71 8.63 -3.11
C TYR A 353 -4.91 9.24 -4.52
N LEU A 354 -6.11 9.79 -4.76
CA LEU A 354 -6.67 10.56 -5.91
C LEU A 354 -7.96 9.98 -6.53
N ALA A 355 -8.67 9.09 -5.83
CA ALA A 355 -10.06 8.85 -6.18
C ALA A 355 -10.91 10.11 -5.89
N SER A 356 -11.80 10.46 -6.81
CA SER A 356 -12.60 11.70 -6.80
C SER A 356 -13.65 11.75 -5.67
N ASP A 357 -13.71 10.73 -4.83
CA ASP A 357 -14.64 10.52 -3.73
C ASP A 357 -13.95 10.56 -2.34
N LEU A 358 -12.69 10.99 -2.25
CA LEU A 358 -11.97 11.08 -0.97
C LEU A 358 -12.60 12.12 -0.01
N PRO A 359 -12.90 11.75 1.25
CA PRO A 359 -13.39 12.69 2.25
C PRO A 359 -12.27 13.62 2.71
N THR A 360 -12.62 14.89 2.92
CA THR A 360 -11.75 15.95 3.43
C THR A 360 -11.18 15.58 4.81
N VAL A 361 -9.86 15.58 4.96
CA VAL A 361 -9.19 15.28 6.24
C VAL A 361 -9.42 16.44 7.22
N LEU A 362 -10.12 16.14 8.32
CA LEU A 362 -10.23 17.00 9.50
C LEU A 362 -8.86 17.06 10.19
N VAL A 363 -8.35 18.27 10.42
CA VAL A 363 -7.19 18.50 11.30
C VAL A 363 -7.57 17.99 12.70
N ASP A 364 -6.75 17.11 13.28
CA ASP A 364 -6.93 16.68 14.66
C ASP A 364 -6.94 17.90 15.59
N ARG A 365 -7.96 17.95 16.45
CA ARG A 365 -8.29 19.11 17.29
C ARG A 365 -7.16 19.47 18.23
N GLU A 366 -6.37 18.47 18.64
CA GLU A 366 -5.28 18.63 19.60
C GLU A 366 -4.08 19.37 18.99
N SER A 367 -3.86 19.24 17.68
CA SER A 367 -2.71 19.84 16.98
C SER A 367 -2.92 21.30 16.58
N LEU A 368 -4.13 21.84 16.76
CA LEU A 368 -4.50 23.20 16.34
C LEU A 368 -3.69 24.28 17.08
N TYR A 369 -3.48 24.11 18.38
CA TYR A 369 -2.79 25.11 19.22
C TYR A 369 -1.29 25.18 18.90
N ALA A 370 -0.66 24.03 18.71
CA ALA A 370 0.74 23.95 18.27
C ALA A 370 0.92 24.49 16.85
N ALA A 371 -0.07 24.28 15.97
CA ALA A 371 -0.06 24.85 14.61
C ALA A 371 -0.10 26.39 14.63
N LEU A 372 -0.88 27.01 15.53
CA LEU A 372 -0.93 28.47 15.69
C LEU A 372 0.42 29.03 16.17
N LEU A 373 1.06 28.37 17.15
CA LEU A 373 2.40 28.77 17.61
C LEU A 373 3.47 28.56 16.53
N ASN A 374 3.35 27.50 15.73
CA ASN A 374 4.23 27.29 14.60
C ASN A 374 4.09 28.37 13.52
N LEU A 375 2.87 28.86 13.27
CA LEU A 375 2.62 29.97 12.35
C LEU A 375 3.32 31.27 12.79
N LEU A 376 3.56 31.43 14.09
CA LEU A 376 4.33 32.55 14.67
C LEU A 376 5.86 32.35 14.58
N GLY A 377 6.32 31.28 13.92
CA GLY A 377 7.74 31.00 13.67
C GLY A 377 8.40 30.03 14.63
N LEU A 378 7.66 29.44 15.59
CA LEU A 378 8.20 28.43 16.50
C LEU A 378 8.35 27.08 15.78
N ALA A 379 9.52 26.44 15.87
CA ALA A 379 9.68 25.06 15.41
C ALA A 379 8.72 24.13 16.18
N TRP A 380 8.19 23.07 15.56
CA TRP A 380 7.17 22.23 16.19
C TRP A 380 7.53 21.61 17.54
N PRO A 381 8.75 21.09 17.76
CA PRO A 381 9.12 20.61 19.09
C PRO A 381 9.00 21.71 20.14
N LEU A 382 9.39 22.93 19.78
CA LEU A 382 9.29 24.10 20.65
C LEU A 382 7.84 24.58 20.79
N ALA A 383 7.03 24.50 19.73
CA ALA A 383 5.60 24.84 19.76
C ALA A 383 4.81 23.88 20.66
N LEU A 384 5.07 22.57 20.56
CA LEU A 384 4.45 21.55 21.42
C LEU A 384 4.87 21.73 22.88
N ASN A 385 6.17 21.89 23.14
CA ASN A 385 6.68 22.20 24.48
C ASN A 385 6.10 23.51 25.01
N ALA A 386 5.94 24.52 24.16
CA ALA A 386 5.30 25.77 24.52
C ALA A 386 3.83 25.58 24.88
N VAL A 387 3.05 24.74 24.17
CA VAL A 387 1.67 24.45 24.56
C VAL A 387 1.62 23.80 25.95
N PHE A 388 2.51 22.85 26.25
CA PHE A 388 2.59 22.25 27.59
C PHE A 388 2.94 23.29 28.66
N VAL A 389 3.98 24.09 28.43
CA VAL A 389 4.40 25.14 29.37
C VAL A 389 3.28 26.17 29.56
N LEU A 390 2.63 26.61 28.49
CA LEU A 390 1.52 27.56 28.55
C LEU A 390 0.32 26.96 29.27
N GLY A 391 -0.01 25.67 29.05
CA GLY A 391 -1.08 24.98 29.76
C GLY A 391 -0.82 24.87 31.26
N MET A 392 0.38 24.47 31.65
CA MET A 392 0.82 24.38 33.05
C MET A 392 0.81 25.76 33.73
N LEU A 393 1.36 26.78 33.08
CA LEU A 393 1.36 28.15 33.60
C LEU A 393 -0.06 28.72 33.69
N ALA A 394 -0.90 28.49 32.68
CA ALA A 394 -2.30 28.92 32.70
C ALA A 394 -3.07 28.23 33.83
N GLY A 395 -2.82 26.95 34.09
CA GLY A 395 -3.37 26.23 35.24
C GLY A 395 -2.92 26.80 36.58
N ALA A 396 -1.62 27.07 36.73
CA ALA A 396 -1.06 27.67 37.94
C ALA A 396 -1.65 29.07 38.21
N LEU A 397 -1.75 29.92 37.19
CA LEU A 397 -2.32 31.26 37.28
C LEU A 397 -3.83 31.22 37.59
N SER A 398 -4.55 30.29 36.97
CA SER A 398 -5.98 30.11 37.22
C SER A 398 -6.24 29.62 38.65
N MET A 399 -5.40 28.70 39.14
CA MET A 399 -5.48 28.23 40.52
C MET A 399 -5.06 29.30 41.52
N PHE A 400 -4.06 30.13 41.17
CA PHE A 400 -3.70 31.30 41.96
C PHE A 400 -4.89 32.25 42.10
N GLY A 401 -5.57 32.60 41.00
CA GLY A 401 -6.74 33.49 41.05
C GLY A 401 -7.87 32.94 41.91
N LEU A 402 -8.14 31.63 41.83
CA LEU A 402 -9.11 30.96 42.70
C LEU A 402 -8.67 31.01 44.17
N GLY A 403 -7.44 30.60 44.47
CA GLY A 403 -6.92 30.52 45.84
C GLY A 403 -6.76 31.89 46.51
N GLU A 404 -6.32 32.90 45.75
CA GLU A 404 -6.21 34.29 46.22
C GLU A 404 -7.57 34.79 46.69
N HIS A 405 -8.62 34.46 45.93
CA HIS A 405 -9.95 34.91 46.26
C HIS A 405 -10.51 34.22 47.52
N LEU A 406 -10.22 32.93 47.70
CA LEU A 406 -10.74 32.14 48.82
C LEU A 406 -9.97 32.37 50.13
N GLY A 407 -8.68 32.68 50.07
CA GLY A 407 -7.80 32.71 51.25
C GLY A 407 -6.75 33.82 51.25
N GLY A 408 -6.84 34.79 50.34
CA GLY A 408 -5.89 35.90 50.19
C GLY A 408 -4.61 35.53 49.42
N PRO A 409 -3.71 36.50 49.19
CA PRO A 409 -2.59 36.36 48.24
C PRO A 409 -1.65 35.20 48.54
N LEU A 410 -1.38 34.91 49.81
CA LEU A 410 -0.52 33.80 50.20
C LEU A 410 -1.16 32.44 49.89
N ALA A 411 -2.47 32.30 50.13
CA ALA A 411 -3.20 31.07 49.78
C ALA A 411 -3.22 30.85 48.27
N GLY A 412 -3.41 31.93 47.49
CA GLY A 412 -3.30 31.90 46.03
C GLY A 412 -1.92 31.43 45.56
N LEU A 413 -0.85 32.01 46.11
CA LEU A 413 0.52 31.64 45.74
C LEU A 413 0.80 30.18 46.04
N VAL A 414 0.48 29.72 47.26
CA VAL A 414 0.67 28.34 47.68
C VAL A 414 -0.13 27.38 46.81
N ALA A 415 -1.41 27.68 46.54
CA ALA A 415 -2.26 26.86 45.70
C ALA A 415 -1.77 26.80 44.25
N GLY A 416 -1.37 27.92 43.66
CA GLY A 416 -0.84 28.00 42.29
C GLY A 416 0.45 27.20 42.12
N VAL A 417 1.40 27.34 43.05
CA VAL A 417 2.67 26.58 43.04
C VAL A 417 2.41 25.08 43.25
N ALA A 418 1.56 24.71 44.21
CA ALA A 418 1.20 23.31 44.46
C ALA A 418 0.51 22.68 43.25
N TYR A 419 -0.31 23.44 42.52
CA TYR A 419 -0.98 22.98 41.31
C TYR A 419 0.01 22.77 40.15
N LEU A 420 0.93 23.72 39.95
CA LEU A 420 1.96 23.64 38.91
C LEU A 420 2.86 22.41 39.05
N TYR A 421 3.22 22.08 40.30
CA TYR A 421 4.10 20.95 40.63
C TYR A 421 3.33 19.70 41.10
N ALA A 422 2.02 19.64 40.84
CA ALA A 422 1.23 18.47 41.19
C ALA A 422 1.80 17.21 40.49
N PRO A 423 2.08 16.11 41.21
CA PRO A 423 2.72 14.93 40.64
C PRO A 423 1.99 14.37 39.42
N PHE A 424 0.66 14.46 39.41
CA PHE A 424 -0.15 14.03 38.27
C PHE A 424 0.09 14.89 37.03
N GLN A 425 0.20 16.22 37.15
CA GLN A 425 0.53 17.07 35.99
C GLN A 425 1.92 16.76 35.45
N ALA A 426 2.90 16.56 36.32
CA ALA A 426 4.24 16.17 35.90
C ALA A 426 4.24 14.81 35.17
N TYR A 427 3.50 13.82 35.68
CA TYR A 427 3.33 12.53 35.02
C TYR A 427 2.62 12.67 33.66
N ASP A 428 1.56 13.48 33.60
CA ASP A 428 0.75 13.62 32.39
C ASP A 428 1.50 14.37 31.27
N VAL A 429 2.28 15.39 31.64
CA VAL A 429 3.07 16.19 30.70
C VAL A 429 4.39 15.49 30.31
N PHE A 430 5.16 15.01 31.28
CA PHE A 430 6.52 14.49 31.02
C PHE A 430 6.55 13.00 30.67
N ASN A 431 5.62 12.19 31.20
CA ASN A 431 5.61 10.75 30.95
C ASN A 431 4.55 10.33 29.92
N ARG A 432 3.33 10.86 30.01
CA ARG A 432 2.26 10.53 29.05
C ARG A 432 2.29 11.40 27.79
N GLY A 433 2.79 12.63 27.88
CA GLY A 433 2.83 13.58 26.76
C GLY A 433 1.43 13.90 26.20
N SER A 434 0.39 13.86 27.04
CA SER A 434 -0.99 14.11 26.59
C SER A 434 -1.25 15.62 26.50
N LEU A 435 -1.25 16.16 25.28
CA LEU A 435 -1.33 17.61 25.05
C LEU A 435 -2.71 18.19 25.39
N SER A 436 -3.78 17.46 25.05
CA SER A 436 -5.14 17.84 25.41
C SER A 436 -5.36 17.79 26.92
N GLU A 437 -4.89 16.75 27.61
CA GLU A 437 -5.02 16.66 29.08
C GLU A 437 -4.19 17.73 29.81
N GLY A 438 -2.93 17.95 29.37
CA GLY A 438 -2.06 18.96 29.94
C GLY A 438 -2.62 20.39 29.86
N LEU A 439 -3.27 20.73 28.74
CA LEU A 439 -3.96 22.01 28.59
C LEU A 439 -5.31 22.03 29.33
N ALA A 440 -6.01 20.91 29.37
CA ALA A 440 -7.33 20.81 30.00
C ALA A 440 -7.31 21.18 31.49
N TRP A 441 -6.20 20.90 32.19
CA TRP A 441 -6.04 21.26 33.60
C TRP A 441 -6.02 22.78 33.87
N ALA A 442 -5.88 23.62 32.84
CA ALA A 442 -6.01 25.07 33.03
C ALA A 442 -7.45 25.51 33.32
N PHE A 443 -8.44 24.77 32.82
CA PHE A 443 -9.83 25.22 32.83
C PHE A 443 -10.59 25.03 34.15
N PRO A 444 -10.49 23.90 34.88
CA PRO A 444 -11.23 23.71 36.12
C PRO A 444 -11.09 24.88 37.13
N PRO A 445 -9.87 25.30 37.51
CA PRO A 445 -9.74 26.44 38.43
C PRO A 445 -10.19 27.77 37.81
N LEU A 446 -9.95 27.99 36.51
CA LEU A 446 -10.37 29.20 35.79
C LEU A 446 -11.90 29.36 35.80
N VAL A 447 -12.60 28.27 35.51
CA VAL A 447 -14.06 28.22 35.38
C VAL A 447 -14.72 28.39 36.73
N LEU A 448 -14.20 27.76 37.80
CA LEU A 448 -14.67 27.99 39.17
C LEU A 448 -14.40 29.42 39.65
N TRP A 449 -13.21 29.95 39.37
CA TRP A 449 -12.85 31.33 39.73
C TRP A 449 -13.75 32.35 39.05
N ALA A 450 -13.92 32.25 37.73
CA ALA A 450 -14.78 33.13 36.95
C ALA A 450 -16.25 33.05 37.40
N LEU A 451 -16.74 31.84 37.66
CA LEU A 451 -18.08 31.62 38.20
C LEU A 451 -18.26 32.33 39.55
N HIS A 452 -17.33 32.13 40.47
CA HIS A 452 -17.38 32.73 41.81
C HIS A 452 -17.40 34.28 41.72
N ARG A 453 -16.52 34.87 40.90
CA ARG A 453 -16.49 36.33 40.69
C ARG A 453 -17.77 36.85 40.05
N TRP A 454 -18.37 36.11 39.12
CA TRP A 454 -19.63 36.51 38.53
C TRP A 454 -20.80 36.43 39.51
N VAL A 455 -20.81 35.43 40.39
CA VAL A 455 -21.82 35.30 41.45
C VAL A 455 -21.80 36.53 42.36
N LEU A 456 -20.62 37.02 42.73
CA LEU A 456 -20.46 38.19 43.60
C LEU A 456 -20.71 39.53 42.88
N GLU A 457 -20.08 39.74 41.72
CA GLU A 457 -20.03 41.06 41.07
C GLU A 457 -21.12 41.25 39.99
N ALA A 458 -21.74 40.17 39.51
CA ALA A 458 -22.72 40.17 38.42
C ALA A 458 -22.26 40.83 37.11
N ARG A 459 -20.95 41.00 36.90
CA ARG A 459 -20.38 41.61 35.69
C ARG A 459 -20.37 40.63 34.52
N ARG A 460 -20.77 41.10 33.34
CA ARG A 460 -20.86 40.28 32.11
C ARG A 460 -19.52 39.66 31.68
N GLY A 461 -18.40 40.29 32.00
CA GLY A 461 -17.06 39.76 31.68
C GLY A 461 -16.77 38.43 32.38
N TRP A 462 -17.16 38.29 33.65
CA TRP A 462 -16.97 37.05 34.41
C TRP A 462 -17.90 35.93 33.92
N LEU A 463 -19.13 36.26 33.52
CA LEU A 463 -20.02 35.33 32.84
C LEU A 463 -19.41 34.81 31.53
N ALA A 464 -18.90 35.71 30.71
CA ALA A 464 -18.24 35.34 29.45
C ALA A 464 -17.03 34.44 29.71
N LEU A 465 -16.18 34.78 30.69
CA LEU A 465 -15.02 33.97 31.05
C LEU A 465 -15.41 32.58 31.56
N ALA A 466 -16.46 32.46 32.39
CA ALA A 466 -16.96 31.18 32.87
C ALA A 466 -17.53 30.32 31.73
N ALA A 467 -18.37 30.91 30.87
CA ALA A 467 -19.00 30.18 29.76
C ALA A 467 -18.00 29.79 28.66
N LEU A 468 -17.10 30.70 28.27
CA LEU A 468 -16.04 30.42 27.29
C LEU A 468 -14.98 29.49 27.86
N GLY A 469 -14.64 29.59 29.14
CA GLY A 469 -13.76 28.66 29.83
C GLY A 469 -14.34 27.25 29.85
N LEU A 470 -15.63 27.09 30.18
CA LEU A 470 -16.31 25.80 30.16
C LEU A 470 -16.42 25.24 28.73
N THR A 471 -16.68 26.10 27.76
CA THR A 471 -16.65 25.74 26.32
C THR A 471 -15.26 25.22 25.95
N GLY A 472 -14.21 26.00 26.22
CA GLY A 472 -12.83 25.62 25.96
C GLY A 472 -12.47 24.28 26.60
N PHE A 473 -12.90 24.06 27.84
CA PHE A 473 -12.66 22.82 28.56
C PHE A 473 -13.28 21.60 27.87
N ILE A 474 -14.58 21.68 27.53
CA ILE A 474 -15.30 20.61 26.82
C ILE A 474 -14.64 20.34 25.47
N LEU A 475 -14.25 21.39 24.75
CA LEU A 475 -13.63 21.25 23.43
C LEU A 475 -12.18 20.73 23.51
N THR A 476 -11.49 20.94 24.62
CA THR A 476 -10.12 20.47 24.84
C THR A 476 -10.10 19.01 25.28
N HIS A 477 -10.87 18.64 26.30
CA HIS A 477 -10.90 17.27 26.81
C HIS A 477 -12.26 16.91 27.42
N GLN A 478 -13.10 16.25 26.62
CA GLN A 478 -14.50 15.95 26.93
C GLN A 478 -14.67 15.11 28.19
N LEU A 479 -13.81 14.10 28.37
CA LEU A 479 -13.89 13.21 29.53
C LEU A 479 -13.63 13.97 30.82
N PHE A 480 -12.68 14.89 30.84
CA PHE A 480 -12.39 15.71 32.02
C PHE A 480 -13.53 16.69 32.30
N ALA A 481 -14.07 17.33 31.26
CA ALA A 481 -15.22 18.20 31.40
C ALA A 481 -16.46 17.45 31.95
N PHE A 482 -16.69 16.22 31.48
CA PHE A 482 -17.76 15.36 32.00
C PHE A 482 -17.53 15.01 33.48
N LEU A 483 -16.32 14.59 33.85
CA LEU A 483 -15.95 14.28 35.24
C LEU A 483 -15.99 15.52 36.16
N PHE A 484 -15.83 16.71 35.60
CA PHE A 484 -15.91 17.98 36.33
C PHE A 484 -17.36 18.46 36.57
N ALA A 485 -18.34 18.00 35.78
CA ALA A 485 -19.72 18.47 35.91
C ALA A 485 -20.32 18.31 37.33
N PRO A 486 -20.11 17.18 38.05
CA PRO A 486 -20.55 17.06 39.45
C PRO A 486 -19.87 18.09 40.38
N LEU A 487 -18.59 18.40 40.15
CA LEU A 487 -17.86 19.40 40.94
C LEU A 487 -18.43 20.80 40.71
N TRP A 488 -18.74 21.16 39.46
CA TRP A 488 -19.40 22.42 39.13
C TRP A 488 -20.77 22.55 39.83
N VAL A 489 -21.61 21.52 39.75
CA VAL A 489 -22.93 21.52 40.39
C VAL A 489 -22.78 21.65 41.91
N GLY A 490 -21.89 20.86 42.51
CA GLY A 490 -21.60 20.95 43.94
C GLY A 490 -21.14 22.34 44.36
N TRP A 491 -20.23 22.95 43.59
CA TRP A 491 -19.73 24.30 43.84
C TRP A 491 -20.86 25.35 43.84
N VAL A 492 -21.71 25.34 42.79
CA VAL A 492 -22.86 26.26 42.68
C VAL A 492 -23.83 26.10 43.87
N LEU A 493 -24.09 24.85 44.30
CA LEU A 493 -24.98 24.58 45.42
C LEU A 493 -24.40 25.07 46.75
N VAL A 494 -23.11 24.87 46.98
CA VAL A 494 -22.41 25.38 48.17
C VAL A 494 -22.45 26.91 48.20
N GLU A 495 -22.11 27.58 47.10
CA GLU A 495 -22.18 29.04 46.97
C GLU A 495 -23.59 29.59 47.24
N ALA A 496 -24.62 28.96 46.66
CA ALA A 496 -26.01 29.37 46.87
C ALA A 496 -26.46 29.16 48.32
N SER A 497 -25.98 28.10 48.97
CA SER A 497 -26.27 27.82 50.38
C SER A 497 -25.58 28.81 51.32
N LEU A 498 -24.31 29.14 51.06
CA LEU A 498 -23.54 30.11 51.84
C LEU A 498 -24.12 31.52 51.70
N ALA A 499 -24.47 31.92 50.48
CA ALA A 499 -25.10 33.22 50.20
C ALA A 499 -26.58 33.29 50.63
N ARG A 500 -27.22 32.14 50.90
CA ARG A 500 -28.68 32.00 51.13
C ARG A 500 -29.54 32.67 50.06
N ASP A 501 -29.05 32.74 48.82
CA ASP A 501 -29.73 33.39 47.69
C ASP A 501 -29.86 32.43 46.49
N ARG A 502 -31.10 32.14 46.11
CA ARG A 502 -31.42 31.27 44.96
C ARG A 502 -30.94 31.85 43.62
N ARG A 503 -30.74 33.16 43.53
CA ARG A 503 -30.23 33.82 42.31
C ARG A 503 -28.82 33.35 41.96
N VAL A 504 -28.03 32.94 42.97
CA VAL A 504 -26.69 32.36 42.77
C VAL A 504 -26.77 31.05 42.00
N ALA A 505 -27.71 30.17 42.37
CA ALA A 505 -27.94 28.93 41.65
C ALA A 505 -28.42 29.17 40.21
N VAL A 506 -29.31 30.16 40.01
CA VAL A 506 -29.78 30.55 38.67
C VAL A 506 -28.62 31.08 37.81
N ARG A 507 -27.73 31.88 38.38
CA ARG A 507 -26.52 32.34 37.70
C ARG A 507 -25.67 31.14 37.29
N GLY A 508 -25.26 30.29 38.24
CA GLY A 508 -24.45 29.10 37.94
C GLY A 508 -25.05 28.20 36.86
N ALA A 509 -26.37 27.98 36.89
CA ALA A 509 -27.08 27.25 35.85
C ALA A 509 -27.00 27.94 34.48
N LEU A 510 -27.18 29.26 34.43
CA LEU A 510 -27.07 30.04 33.19
C LEU A 510 -25.66 29.96 32.58
N ALA A 511 -24.59 30.10 33.36
CA ALA A 511 -23.22 29.95 32.85
C ALA A 511 -22.97 28.54 32.30
N GLY A 512 -23.45 27.50 33.01
CA GLY A 512 -23.35 26.11 32.56
C GLY A 512 -24.11 25.87 31.25
N MET A 513 -25.37 26.33 31.16
CA MET A 513 -26.19 26.22 29.95
C MET A 513 -25.58 26.96 28.77
N LEU A 514 -24.97 28.14 28.98
CA LEU A 514 -24.28 28.86 27.92
C LEU A 514 -23.04 28.10 27.43
N GLY A 515 -22.22 27.54 28.33
CA GLY A 515 -21.07 26.72 27.94
C GLY A 515 -21.46 25.44 27.18
N LEU A 516 -22.53 24.77 27.62
CA LEU A 516 -23.09 23.61 26.91
C LEU A 516 -23.69 24.01 25.57
N GLY A 517 -24.42 25.12 25.52
CA GLY A 517 -25.03 25.65 24.29
C GLY A 517 -24.00 26.05 23.24
N LEU A 518 -22.88 26.66 23.65
CA LEU A 518 -21.78 27.01 22.74
C LEU A 518 -21.06 25.78 22.19
N THR A 519 -21.17 24.63 22.86
CA THR A 519 -20.64 23.35 22.38
C THR A 519 -21.68 22.49 21.68
N ALA A 520 -22.93 22.95 21.52
CA ALA A 520 -24.03 22.19 20.94
C ALA A 520 -23.70 21.61 19.56
N PHE A 521 -22.98 22.35 18.71
CA PHE A 521 -22.55 21.89 17.38
C PHE A 521 -21.70 20.61 17.41
N PHE A 522 -21.14 20.27 18.58
CA PHE A 522 -20.24 19.16 18.77
C PHE A 522 -20.95 17.89 19.28
N TRP A 523 -22.06 18.00 20.01
CA TRP A 523 -22.71 16.86 20.68
C TRP A 523 -24.22 16.72 20.42
N LEU A 524 -24.87 17.71 19.78
CA LEU A 524 -26.20 17.51 19.20
C LEU A 524 -26.10 16.93 17.78
N PRO A 525 -26.98 15.98 17.42
CA PRO A 525 -26.97 15.28 16.13
C PRO A 525 -27.33 16.15 14.92
#